data_AF-A0A8J6IM02-F1
#
_entry.id   AF-A0A8J6IM02-F1
#
_cell.length_a   1.000
_cell.length_b   1.000
_cell.length_c   1.000
_cell.angle_alpha   90.00
_cell.angle_beta   90.00
_cell.angle_gamma   90.00
#
_symmetry.space_group_name_H-M   'P 1'
#
loop_
_entity.id
_entity.type
_entity.pdbx_description
1 polymer ?
#
loop_
_entity_poly.entity_id
_entity_poly.type
_entity_poly.pdbx_seq_one_letter_code
_entity_poly.pdbx_strand_id
1 'polypeptide(L)'
;LLYRFRNHARLGDCARHLDPKLEPRMNQIFAPLRSIIEDDKARTVLSRYARAYQKAVKEDRGDTLEADALAIIRHLSEDAAAVTVGDVAQGLSALGEGGFVYSGRAAGAVIRNRLGLKTRKSHGVFVIAPEEMRKLPTLYERYGVGEDEAEQAAARMTETQKPARVDFGDDPSLPEIK
;
A
#
# COMPACT_ATOMS: atom_id res chain seq x y z
N LEU A 1 -6.41 25.55 -10.15
CA LEU A 1 -5.73 25.59 -11.49
C LEU A 1 -5.22 26.99 -11.85
N LEU A 2 -6.03 28.04 -11.67
CA LEU A 2 -5.70 29.44 -12.01
C LEU A 2 -4.40 30.00 -11.38
N TYR A 3 -4.12 29.61 -10.13
CA TYR A 3 -2.91 30.02 -9.41
C TYR A 3 -1.61 29.48 -10.02
N ARG A 4 -1.62 28.25 -10.55
CA ARG A 4 -0.44 27.63 -11.19
C ARG A 4 -0.10 28.31 -12.51
N PHE A 5 -1.11 28.65 -13.31
CA PHE A 5 -0.90 29.37 -14.58
C PHE A 5 -0.37 30.79 -14.35
N ARG A 6 -0.88 31.52 -13.35
CA ARG A 6 -0.38 32.87 -13.02
C ARG A 6 1.07 32.89 -12.53
N ASN A 7 1.56 31.78 -11.97
CA ASN A 7 2.89 31.69 -11.38
C ASN A 7 3.84 30.74 -12.14
N HIS A 8 3.45 30.25 -13.32
CA HIS A 8 4.26 29.31 -14.10
C HIS A 8 5.64 29.86 -14.45
N ALA A 9 5.72 31.15 -14.79
CA ALA A 9 6.97 31.84 -15.09
C ALA A 9 7.80 32.21 -13.83
N ARG A 10 7.25 31.97 -12.63
CA ARG A 10 7.90 32.27 -11.33
C ARG A 10 8.38 31.01 -10.62
N LEU A 11 8.25 29.84 -11.24
CA LEU A 11 8.76 28.59 -10.68
C LEU A 11 10.30 28.67 -10.63
N GLY A 12 10.83 28.97 -9.45
CA GLY A 12 12.25 28.80 -9.14
C GLY A 12 12.65 27.32 -9.11
N ASP A 13 13.91 27.06 -8.85
CA ASP A 13 14.47 25.70 -8.77
C ASP A 13 13.78 24.89 -7.66
N CYS A 14 12.79 24.08 -8.04
CA CYS A 14 12.01 23.26 -7.12
C CYS A 14 12.88 22.26 -6.34
N ALA A 15 14.05 21.89 -6.87
CA ALA A 15 14.99 20.99 -6.18
C ALA A 15 15.53 21.63 -4.89
N ARG A 16 15.70 22.95 -4.86
CA ARG A 16 16.12 23.69 -3.65
C ARG A 16 15.03 23.77 -2.58
N HIS A 17 13.78 23.47 -2.95
CA HIS A 17 12.62 23.55 -2.08
C HIS A 17 12.07 22.17 -1.68
N LEU A 18 12.87 21.12 -1.81
CA LEU A 18 12.55 19.79 -1.29
C LEU A 18 12.63 19.76 0.24
N ASP A 19 11.78 18.96 0.87
CA ASP A 19 11.86 18.66 2.30
C ASP A 19 12.36 17.23 2.47
N PRO A 20 13.55 17.01 3.06
CA PRO A 20 14.09 15.65 3.24
C PRO A 20 13.26 14.79 4.19
N LYS A 21 12.35 15.38 4.98
CA LYS A 21 11.44 14.64 5.87
C LYS A 21 10.13 14.21 5.18
N LEU A 22 9.92 14.62 3.93
CA LEU A 22 8.77 14.21 3.12
C LEU A 22 9.15 13.10 2.15
N GLU A 23 8.22 12.19 1.90
CA GLU A 23 8.35 11.15 0.89
C GLU A 23 8.37 11.75 -0.53
N PRO A 24 8.94 11.03 -1.51
CA PRO A 24 9.11 11.56 -2.88
C PRO A 24 7.81 12.09 -3.49
N ARG A 25 6.69 11.37 -3.32
CA ARG A 25 5.38 11.78 -3.84
C ARG A 25 4.86 13.05 -3.17
N MET A 26 5.10 13.20 -1.87
CA MET A 26 4.72 14.40 -1.12
C MET A 26 5.55 15.60 -1.57
N ASN A 27 6.85 15.41 -1.77
CA ASN A 27 7.73 16.43 -2.32
C ASN A 27 7.30 16.88 -3.72
N GLN A 28 6.86 15.97 -4.59
CA GLN A 28 6.32 16.32 -5.92
C GLN A 28 5.12 17.27 -5.84
N ILE A 29 4.26 17.11 -4.82
CA ILE A 29 3.04 17.93 -4.64
C ILE A 29 3.38 19.28 -4.01
N PHE A 30 4.24 19.30 -2.98
CA PHE A 30 4.47 20.47 -2.15
C PHE A 30 5.66 21.34 -2.58
N ALA A 31 6.66 20.81 -3.28
CA ALA A 31 7.81 21.59 -3.75
C ALA A 31 7.42 22.76 -4.69
N PRO A 32 6.48 22.61 -5.64
CA PRO A 32 6.02 23.72 -6.46
C PRO A 32 5.34 24.84 -5.68
N LEU A 33 4.67 24.50 -4.57
CA LEU A 33 4.04 25.50 -3.70
C LEU A 33 5.11 26.24 -2.86
N ARG A 34 6.11 25.51 -2.36
CA ARG A 34 7.22 26.10 -1.59
C ARG A 34 8.11 27.03 -2.43
N SER A 35 8.26 26.76 -3.73
CA SER A 35 9.07 27.59 -4.63
C SER A 35 8.42 28.94 -4.97
N ILE A 36 7.09 29.04 -4.91
CA ILE A 36 6.34 30.26 -5.25
C ILE A 36 6.14 31.17 -4.02
N ILE A 37 6.02 30.60 -2.82
CA ILE A 37 5.83 31.39 -1.60
C ILE A 37 7.13 32.13 -1.29
N GLU A 38 7.08 33.46 -1.14
CA GLU A 38 8.25 34.30 -0.80
C GLU A 38 8.44 34.45 0.71
N ASP A 39 7.34 34.47 1.49
CA ASP A 39 7.37 34.59 2.96
C ASP A 39 7.82 33.28 3.64
N ASP A 40 8.92 33.36 4.39
CA ASP A 40 9.48 32.22 5.12
C ASP A 40 8.58 31.72 6.27
N LYS A 41 7.73 32.59 6.84
CA LYS A 41 6.73 32.15 7.82
C LYS A 41 5.68 31.27 7.16
N ALA A 42 5.13 31.71 6.03
CA ALA A 42 4.20 30.92 5.22
C ALA A 42 4.82 29.59 4.73
N ARG A 43 6.10 29.58 4.31
CA ARG A 43 6.81 28.33 3.94
C ARG A 43 6.90 27.35 5.10
N THR A 44 7.18 27.85 6.30
CA THR A 44 7.28 27.01 7.50
C THR A 44 5.93 26.39 7.88
N VAL A 45 4.85 27.17 7.79
CA VAL A 45 3.48 26.68 8.01
C VAL A 45 3.13 25.59 7.01
N LEU A 46 3.45 25.79 5.72
CA LEU A 46 3.22 24.80 4.68
C LEU A 46 4.02 23.51 4.91
N SER A 47 5.29 23.60 5.30
CA SER A 47 6.11 22.42 5.63
C SER A 47 5.55 21.64 6.82
N ARG A 48 5.06 22.33 7.86
CA ARG A 48 4.42 21.67 9.00
C ARG A 48 3.14 20.95 8.58
N TYR A 49 2.31 21.62 7.77
CA TYR A 49 1.09 21.03 7.23
C TYR A 49 1.39 19.79 6.37
N ALA A 50 2.35 19.88 5.44
CA ALA A 50 2.71 18.77 4.55
C ALA A 50 3.18 17.53 5.33
N ARG A 51 3.94 17.73 6.41
CA ARG A 51 4.40 16.64 7.29
C ARG A 51 3.25 16.02 8.10
N ALA A 52 2.36 16.86 8.64
CA ALA A 52 1.17 16.38 9.36
C ALA A 52 0.24 15.61 8.42
N TYR A 53 0.03 16.10 7.21
CA TYR A 53 -0.75 15.43 6.17
C TYR A 53 -0.15 14.08 5.77
N GLN A 54 1.17 14.02 5.54
CA GLN A 54 1.85 12.74 5.28
C GLN A 54 1.64 11.75 6.44
N LYS A 55 1.73 12.22 7.69
CA LYS A 55 1.49 11.36 8.86
C LYS A 55 0.05 10.83 8.87
N ALA A 56 -0.94 11.69 8.67
CA ALA A 56 -2.34 11.29 8.60
C ALA A 56 -2.59 10.28 7.45
N VAL A 57 -2.07 10.54 6.25
CA VAL A 57 -2.17 9.60 5.11
C VAL A 57 -1.49 8.27 5.40
N LYS A 58 -0.38 8.27 6.16
CA LYS A 58 0.28 7.03 6.58
C LYS A 58 -0.52 6.27 7.64
N GLU A 59 -1.22 6.97 8.52
CA GLU A 59 -2.12 6.38 9.52
C GLU A 59 -3.34 5.77 8.83
N ASP A 60 -4.04 6.50 7.97
CA ASP A 60 -5.18 6.00 7.18
C ASP A 60 -4.79 4.78 6.32
N ARG A 61 -3.62 4.85 5.66
CA ARG A 61 -3.08 3.71 4.89
C ARG A 61 -2.63 2.56 5.78
N GLY A 62 -2.22 2.86 7.01
CA GLY A 62 -1.95 1.86 8.03
C GLY A 62 -3.22 1.08 8.28
N ASP A 63 -4.27 1.79 8.72
CA ASP A 63 -5.57 1.19 9.03
C ASP A 63 -6.12 0.38 7.84
N THR A 64 -5.95 0.90 6.61
CA THR A 64 -6.30 0.19 5.37
C THR A 64 -5.47 -1.09 5.20
N LEU A 65 -4.15 -1.03 5.36
CA LEU A 65 -3.25 -2.18 5.21
C LEU A 65 -3.51 -3.26 6.27
N GLU A 66 -3.86 -2.85 7.50
CA GLU A 66 -4.25 -3.78 8.56
C GLU A 66 -5.58 -4.45 8.26
N ALA A 67 -6.56 -3.69 7.74
CA ALA A 67 -7.84 -4.23 7.29
C ALA A 67 -7.65 -5.22 6.12
N ASP A 68 -6.87 -4.86 5.10
CA ASP A 68 -6.54 -5.75 3.98
C ASP A 68 -5.86 -7.04 4.44
N ALA A 69 -4.87 -6.92 5.33
CA ALA A 69 -4.18 -8.08 5.90
C ALA A 69 -5.15 -8.98 6.67
N LEU A 70 -6.08 -8.42 7.44
CA LEU A 70 -7.10 -9.17 8.17
C LEU A 70 -8.10 -9.85 7.21
N ALA A 71 -8.52 -9.18 6.14
CA ALA A 71 -9.42 -9.76 5.13
C ALA A 71 -8.78 -10.98 4.45
N ILE A 72 -7.50 -10.86 4.10
CA ILE A 72 -6.72 -11.98 3.53
C ILE A 72 -6.57 -13.11 4.56
N ILE A 73 -6.23 -12.80 5.81
CA ILE A 73 -6.11 -13.83 6.87
C ILE A 73 -7.44 -14.56 7.07
N ARG A 74 -8.57 -13.84 7.05
CA ARG A 74 -9.91 -14.42 7.17
C ARG A 74 -10.19 -15.40 6.04
N HIS A 75 -10.03 -14.95 4.80
CA HIS A 75 -10.21 -15.81 3.62
C HIS A 75 -9.29 -17.05 3.67
N LEU A 76 -8.00 -16.86 3.95
CA LEU A 76 -7.06 -17.98 4.03
C LEU A 76 -7.35 -18.94 5.19
N SER A 77 -7.98 -18.47 6.27
CA SER A 77 -8.34 -19.32 7.41
C SER A 77 -9.54 -20.22 7.15
N GLU A 78 -10.36 -19.92 6.15
CA GLU A 78 -11.50 -20.75 5.73
C GLU A 78 -11.03 -21.95 4.91
N ASP A 79 -10.03 -21.75 4.04
CA ASP A 79 -9.54 -22.78 3.10
C ASP A 79 -8.31 -23.56 3.60
N ALA A 80 -7.46 -22.96 4.45
CA ALA A 80 -6.18 -23.54 4.82
C ALA A 80 -6.10 -23.94 6.30
N ALA A 81 -5.49 -25.10 6.57
CA ALA A 81 -5.22 -25.58 7.92
C ALA A 81 -4.26 -24.69 8.72
N ALA A 82 -3.46 -23.85 8.05
CA ALA A 82 -2.58 -22.87 8.67
C ALA A 82 -2.31 -21.68 7.73
N VAL A 83 -2.50 -20.46 8.23
CA VAL A 83 -2.23 -19.23 7.48
C VAL A 83 -0.72 -18.93 7.54
N THR A 84 -0.05 -18.97 6.39
CA THR A 84 1.37 -18.63 6.29
C THR A 84 1.59 -17.14 6.08
N VAL A 85 2.71 -16.62 6.57
CA VAL A 85 3.12 -15.22 6.33
C VAL A 85 3.42 -14.98 4.85
N GLY A 86 3.78 -16.04 4.10
CA GLY A 86 4.03 -15.97 2.66
C GLY A 86 2.74 -15.71 1.89
N ASP A 87 1.68 -16.46 2.19
CA ASP A 87 0.38 -16.33 1.52
C ASP A 87 -0.25 -14.96 1.79
N VAL A 88 -0.12 -14.46 3.03
CA VAL A 88 -0.56 -13.09 3.37
C VAL A 88 0.23 -12.04 2.59
N ALA A 89 1.55 -12.23 2.41
CA ALA A 89 2.36 -11.31 1.60
C ALA A 89 1.95 -11.33 0.13
N GLN A 90 1.61 -12.50 -0.40
CA GLN A 90 1.10 -12.65 -1.77
C GLN A 90 -0.25 -11.97 -1.93
N GLY A 91 -1.18 -12.17 -1.00
CA GLY A 91 -2.48 -11.48 -0.99
C GLY A 91 -2.32 -9.97 -0.95
N LEU A 92 -1.48 -9.44 -0.05
CA LEU A 92 -1.21 -8.01 0.04
C LEU A 92 -0.59 -7.44 -1.25
N SER A 93 0.25 -8.23 -1.93
CA SER A 93 0.82 -7.84 -3.23
C SER A 93 -0.23 -7.78 -4.33
N ALA A 94 -1.23 -8.68 -4.29
CA ALA A 94 -2.32 -8.69 -5.24
C ALA A 94 -3.31 -7.53 -5.03
N LEU A 95 -3.56 -7.13 -3.77
CA LEU A 95 -4.37 -5.96 -3.47
C LEU A 95 -3.62 -4.63 -3.68
N GLY A 96 -2.29 -4.68 -3.76
CA GLY A 96 -1.45 -3.50 -3.92
C GLY A 96 -1.62 -2.80 -5.27
N GLU A 97 -1.86 -1.49 -5.24
CA GLU A 97 -1.91 -0.68 -6.47
C GLU A 97 -0.53 -0.55 -7.12
N GLY A 98 -0.49 -0.58 -8.46
CA GLY A 98 0.72 -0.30 -9.23
C GLY A 98 1.77 -1.40 -9.23
N GLY A 99 1.39 -2.66 -8.98
CA GLY A 99 2.29 -3.82 -9.04
C GLY A 99 3.31 -3.88 -7.90
N PHE A 100 3.02 -3.22 -6.78
CA PHE A 100 3.89 -3.26 -5.61
C PHE A 100 3.87 -4.65 -4.96
N VAL A 101 5.05 -5.26 -4.85
CA VAL A 101 5.20 -6.59 -4.24
C VAL A 101 5.61 -6.46 -2.77
N TYR A 102 4.77 -6.98 -1.87
CA TYR A 102 5.07 -7.12 -0.46
C TYR A 102 5.98 -8.32 -0.21
N SER A 103 7.09 -8.07 0.48
CA SER A 103 7.94 -9.16 0.97
C SER A 103 7.32 -9.85 2.20
N GLY A 104 7.64 -11.13 2.41
CA GLY A 104 7.24 -11.84 3.64
C GLY A 104 7.75 -11.18 4.93
N ARG A 105 8.87 -10.44 4.87
CA ARG A 105 9.35 -9.62 5.98
C ARG A 105 8.40 -8.46 6.28
N ALA A 106 7.93 -7.76 5.24
CA ALA A 106 6.99 -6.65 5.38
C ALA A 106 5.63 -7.14 5.92
N ALA A 107 5.07 -8.20 5.34
CA ALA A 107 3.84 -8.82 5.83
C ALA A 107 4.00 -9.30 7.29
N GLY A 108 5.11 -9.95 7.63
CA GLY A 108 5.39 -10.36 8.99
C GLY A 108 5.52 -9.18 9.98
N ALA A 109 5.98 -8.01 9.53
CA ALA A 109 6.03 -6.81 10.35
C ALA A 109 4.62 -6.24 10.60
N VAL A 110 3.73 -6.27 9.60
CA VAL A 110 2.31 -5.89 9.76
C VAL A 110 1.63 -6.82 10.78
N ILE A 111 1.75 -8.14 10.58
CA ILE A 111 1.14 -9.15 11.45
C ILE A 111 1.61 -9.00 12.90
N ARG A 112 2.92 -8.87 13.12
CA ARG A 112 3.48 -8.84 14.49
C ARG A 112 3.38 -7.48 15.18
N ASN A 113 3.68 -6.40 14.46
CA ASN A 113 3.84 -5.08 15.10
C ASN A 113 2.56 -4.26 15.08
N ARG A 114 1.70 -4.49 14.08
CA ARG A 114 0.47 -3.70 13.90
C ARG A 114 -0.76 -4.47 14.37
N LEU A 115 -0.94 -5.71 13.89
CA LEU A 115 -2.04 -6.59 14.33
C LEU A 115 -1.77 -7.25 15.69
N GLY A 116 -0.51 -7.25 16.16
CA GLY A 116 -0.15 -7.82 17.46
C GLY A 116 -0.22 -9.35 17.52
N LEU A 117 -0.26 -10.03 16.38
CA LEU A 117 -0.37 -11.48 16.28
C LEU A 117 1.03 -12.13 16.30
N LYS A 118 1.17 -13.22 17.05
CA LYS A 118 2.43 -13.97 17.09
C LYS A 118 2.51 -14.95 15.91
N THR A 119 3.70 -15.00 15.31
CA THR A 119 4.04 -15.96 14.26
C THR A 119 5.01 -17.01 14.81
N ARG A 120 4.82 -18.28 14.47
CA ARG A 120 5.76 -19.37 14.80
C ARG A 120 6.30 -20.00 13.52
N LYS A 121 7.50 -20.58 13.60
CA LYS A 121 8.06 -21.36 12.50
C LYS A 121 7.49 -22.77 12.56
N SER A 122 6.94 -23.26 11.46
CA SER A 122 6.42 -24.63 11.30
C SER A 122 6.86 -25.16 9.94
N HIS A 123 7.45 -26.36 9.90
CA HIS A 123 7.90 -27.02 8.66
C HIS A 123 8.71 -26.11 7.70
N GLY A 124 9.57 -25.26 8.27
CA GLY A 124 10.41 -24.33 7.49
C GLY A 124 9.76 -22.99 7.12
N VAL A 125 8.44 -22.86 7.26
CA VAL A 125 7.66 -21.66 6.91
C VAL A 125 7.18 -20.94 8.18
N PHE A 126 6.96 -19.62 8.10
CA PHE A 126 6.35 -18.87 9.20
C PHE A 126 4.83 -18.88 9.07
N VAL A 127 4.15 -19.32 10.13
CA VAL A 127 2.68 -19.37 10.21
C VAL A 127 2.19 -18.54 11.38
N ILE A 128 0.97 -18.02 11.29
CA ILE A 128 0.32 -17.40 12.44
C ILE A 128 0.07 -18.51 13.49
N ALA A 129 0.40 -18.21 14.75
CA ALA A 129 0.28 -19.20 15.82
C ALA A 129 -1.21 -19.56 16.05
N PRO A 130 -1.59 -20.85 16.15
CA PRO A 130 -3.00 -21.24 16.32
C PRO A 130 -3.65 -20.63 17.54
N GLU A 131 -2.87 -20.36 18.59
CA GLU A 131 -3.35 -19.74 19.83
C GLU A 131 -3.83 -18.30 19.61
N GLU A 132 -3.27 -17.63 18.60
CA GLU A 132 -3.60 -16.25 18.24
C GLU A 132 -4.84 -16.16 17.35
N MET A 133 -5.30 -17.27 16.76
CA MET A 133 -6.54 -17.32 15.96
C MET A 133 -7.77 -16.86 16.77
N ARG A 134 -7.76 -17.08 18.09
CA ARG A 134 -8.84 -16.65 19.00
C ARG A 134 -9.01 -15.13 19.09
N LYS A 135 -7.98 -14.36 18.72
CA LYS A 135 -8.01 -12.88 18.74
C LYS A 135 -8.58 -12.28 17.46
N LEU A 136 -8.65 -13.08 16.40
CA LEU A 136 -9.08 -12.61 15.08
C LEU A 136 -10.52 -12.05 15.08
N PRO A 137 -11.53 -12.65 15.75
CA PRO A 137 -12.87 -12.08 15.77
C PRO A 137 -12.92 -10.64 16.29
N THR A 138 -12.22 -10.35 17.39
CA THR A 138 -12.15 -8.99 17.95
C THR A 138 -11.40 -8.02 17.03
N LEU A 139 -10.38 -8.50 16.30
CA LEU A 139 -9.68 -7.69 15.32
C LEU A 139 -10.56 -7.40 14.10
N TYR A 140 -11.35 -8.38 13.64
CA TYR A 140 -12.30 -8.18 12.55
C TYR A 140 -13.35 -7.12 12.90
N GLU A 141 -13.94 -7.17 14.08
CA GLU A 141 -14.88 -6.15 14.55
C GLU A 141 -14.24 -4.76 14.64
N ARG A 142 -13.02 -4.68 15.20
CA ARG A 142 -12.32 -3.40 15.39
C ARG A 142 -11.98 -2.72 14.07
N TYR A 143 -11.58 -3.49 13.06
CA TYR A 143 -11.20 -2.98 11.75
C TYR A 143 -12.34 -3.00 10.73
N GLY A 144 -13.54 -3.47 11.12
CA GLY A 144 -14.71 -3.53 10.25
C GLY A 144 -14.57 -4.55 9.11
N VAL A 145 -13.82 -5.63 9.31
CA VAL A 145 -13.57 -6.65 8.28
C VAL A 145 -14.61 -7.77 8.39
N GLY A 146 -15.64 -7.71 7.56
CA GLY A 146 -16.71 -8.69 7.42
C GLY A 146 -16.39 -9.83 6.44
N GLU A 147 -17.42 -10.61 6.10
CA GLU A 147 -17.35 -11.65 5.05
C GLU A 147 -17.24 -11.00 3.67
N ASP A 148 -17.97 -9.90 3.45
CA ASP A 148 -17.98 -9.14 2.20
C ASP A 148 -16.59 -8.60 1.83
N GLU A 149 -15.81 -8.12 2.80
CA GLU A 149 -14.45 -7.64 2.58
C GLU A 149 -13.47 -8.80 2.28
N ALA A 150 -13.65 -9.95 2.93
CA ALA A 150 -12.86 -11.14 2.66
C ALA A 150 -13.12 -11.69 1.25
N GLU A 151 -14.38 -11.71 0.83
CA GLU A 151 -14.78 -12.11 -0.53
C GLU A 151 -14.26 -11.12 -1.58
N GLN A 152 -14.33 -9.82 -1.31
CA GLN A 152 -13.74 -8.79 -2.19
C GLN A 152 -12.21 -8.92 -2.30
N ALA A 153 -11.52 -9.20 -1.20
CA ALA A 153 -10.08 -9.45 -1.20
C ALA A 153 -9.77 -10.70 -2.05
N ALA A 154 -10.52 -11.80 -1.86
CA ALA A 154 -10.38 -13.02 -2.65
C ALA A 154 -10.63 -12.80 -4.15
N ALA A 155 -11.67 -12.04 -4.51
CA ALA A 155 -11.99 -11.70 -5.88
C ALA A 155 -10.82 -10.94 -6.56
N ARG A 156 -10.27 -9.93 -5.88
CA ARG A 156 -9.12 -9.14 -6.38
C ARG A 156 -7.82 -9.95 -6.46
N MET A 157 -7.61 -10.87 -5.52
CA MET A 157 -6.49 -11.82 -5.56
C MET A 157 -6.58 -12.70 -6.81
N THR A 158 -7.78 -13.17 -7.16
CA THR A 158 -8.04 -14.02 -8.32
C THR A 158 -7.90 -13.25 -9.64
N GLU A 159 -8.33 -11.99 -9.66
CA GLU A 159 -8.27 -11.13 -10.85
C GLU A 159 -6.82 -10.80 -11.25
N THR A 160 -5.94 -10.62 -10.26
CA THR A 160 -4.50 -10.38 -10.49
C THR A 160 -3.77 -11.64 -10.94
N GLN A 161 -4.30 -12.83 -10.62
CA GLN A 161 -3.74 -14.11 -11.01
C GLN A 161 -4.15 -14.58 -12.42
N LYS A 162 -5.14 -13.94 -13.05
CA LYS A 162 -5.41 -14.14 -14.48
C LYS A 162 -4.32 -13.37 -15.24
N PRO A 163 -3.31 -14.02 -15.85
CA PRO A 163 -2.41 -13.29 -16.72
C PRO A 163 -3.30 -12.64 -17.77
N ALA A 164 -3.16 -11.32 -17.94
CA ALA A 164 -3.63 -10.65 -19.12
C ALA A 164 -2.97 -11.39 -20.29
N ARG A 165 -3.71 -12.32 -20.89
CA ARG A 165 -3.38 -12.89 -22.18
C ARG A 165 -3.48 -11.68 -23.09
N VAL A 166 -2.35 -11.00 -23.27
CA VAL A 166 -2.22 -9.99 -24.30
C VAL A 166 -2.38 -10.81 -25.58
N ASP A 167 -3.60 -10.84 -26.10
CA ASP A 167 -3.84 -11.24 -27.47
C ASP A 167 -3.11 -10.17 -28.31
N PHE A 168 -1.84 -10.44 -28.58
CA PHE A 168 -1.23 -10.00 -29.82
C PHE A 168 -2.01 -10.75 -30.90
N GLY A 169 -3.20 -10.23 -31.25
CA GLY A 169 -3.85 -10.62 -32.49
C GLY A 169 -2.80 -10.50 -33.58
N ASP A 170 -2.63 -11.57 -34.37
CA ASP A 170 -1.67 -11.66 -35.46
C ASP A 170 -1.65 -10.33 -36.24
N ASP A 171 -0.64 -9.49 -35.96
CA ASP A 171 -0.43 -8.24 -36.69
C ASP A 171 0.32 -8.61 -37.96
N PRO A 172 -0.32 -8.59 -39.14
CA PRO A 172 0.28 -9.04 -40.40
C PRO A 172 1.35 -8.08 -40.92
N SER A 173 1.78 -7.07 -40.14
CA SER A 173 2.74 -6.04 -40.55
C SER A 173 4.17 -6.23 -40.02
N LEU A 174 4.46 -7.29 -39.26
CA LEU A 174 5.83 -7.54 -38.80
C LEU A 174 6.68 -8.22 -39.88
N PRO A 175 7.86 -7.68 -40.25
CA PRO A 175 8.73 -8.31 -41.23
C PRO A 175 9.37 -9.59 -40.66
N GLU A 176 9.33 -10.67 -41.44
CA GLU A 176 10.04 -11.91 -41.16
C GLU A 176 11.55 -11.66 -41.06
N ILE A 177 12.12 -11.86 -39.88
CA ILE A 177 13.56 -11.87 -39.68
C ILE A 177 14.06 -13.22 -40.20
N LYS A 178 14.81 -13.20 -41.31
CA LYS A 178 15.55 -14.35 -41.84
C LYS A 178 16.77 -14.68 -41.00
#